data_AF-F4SYI3-F1
#
_entry.id   AF-F4SYI3-F1
#
_cell.length_a   1.000
_cell.length_b   1.000
_cell.length_c   1.000
_cell.angle_alpha   90.00
_cell.angle_beta   90.00
_cell.angle_gamma   90.00
#
_symmetry.space_group_name_H-M   'P 1'
#
loop_
_entity.id
_entity.type
_entity.pdbx_description
1 polymer ?
#
loop_
_entity_poly.entity_id
_entity_poly.type
_entity_poly.pdbx_seq_one_letter_code
_entity_poly.pdbx_strand_id
1 'polypeptide(L)'
;MTTLSPDTVRRIEDAAAALIASGNLNPTNEQVRQHLGGGSLSHISPVMRAFRARRREQAAEQTTPLPPELAQLLTGQLGLLWQTAVKQAEAG
;
A
#
# COMPACT_ATOMS: atom_id res chain seq x y z
N MET A 1 -8.14 28.52 -9.97
CA MET A 1 -8.26 27.13 -9.49
C MET A 1 -8.51 27.20 -8.00
N THR A 2 -9.68 26.77 -7.53
CA THR A 2 -10.05 26.87 -6.11
C THR A 2 -9.17 25.93 -5.31
N THR A 3 -8.30 26.47 -4.46
CA THR A 3 -7.51 25.70 -3.51
C THR A 3 -8.46 25.12 -2.46
N LEU A 4 -8.52 23.79 -2.37
CA LEU A 4 -9.33 23.11 -1.37
C LEU A 4 -8.72 23.34 0.02
N SER A 5 -9.57 23.47 1.04
CA SER A 5 -9.12 23.50 2.44
C SER A 5 -8.35 22.21 2.77
N PRO A 6 -7.26 22.29 3.57
CA PRO A 6 -6.53 21.13 4.06
C PRO A 6 -7.44 20.07 4.71
N ASP A 7 -8.47 20.49 5.44
CA ASP A 7 -9.43 19.58 6.08
C ASP A 7 -10.27 18.79 5.07
N THR A 8 -10.59 19.40 3.93
CA THR A 8 -11.32 18.72 2.86
C THR A 8 -10.42 17.72 2.15
N VAL A 9 -9.16 18.09 1.90
CA VAL A 9 -8.16 17.16 1.34
C VAL A 9 -7.99 15.95 2.26
N ARG A 10 -7.81 16.19 3.57
CA ARG A 10 -7.64 15.12 4.57
C ARG A 10 -8.83 14.17 4.60
N ARG A 11 -10.07 14.69 4.63
CA ARG A 11 -11.28 13.84 4.59
C ARG A 11 -11.36 12.97 3.33
N ILE A 12 -10.97 13.51 2.16
CA ILE A 12 -10.95 12.72 0.91
C ILE A 12 -9.91 11.60 0.98
N GLU A 13 -8.73 11.89 1.53
CA GLU A 13 -7.66 10.90 1.69
C GLU A 13 -8.02 9.83 2.72
N ASP A 14 -8.62 10.21 3.85
CA ASP A 14 -9.11 9.29 4.88
C ASP A 14 -10.18 8.34 4.33
N ALA A 15 -11.12 8.85 3.53
CA ALA A 15 -12.12 8.04 2.84
C ALA A 15 -11.49 7.05 1.85
N ALA A 16 -10.49 7.48 1.09
CA ALA A 16 -9.75 6.60 0.19
C ALA A 16 -8.99 5.51 0.96
N ALA A 17 -8.35 5.87 2.08
CA ALA A 17 -7.63 4.95 2.95
C ALA A 17 -8.57 3.92 3.59
N ALA A 18 -9.76 4.33 4.04
CA ALA A 18 -10.77 3.43 4.59
C ALA A 18 -11.22 2.38 3.58
N LEU A 19 -11.46 2.77 2.32
CA LEU A 19 -11.81 1.85 1.24
C LEU A 19 -10.68 0.85 0.92
N ILE A 20 -9.43 1.29 1.01
CA ILE A 20 -8.27 0.40 0.84
C ILE A 20 -8.18 -0.60 1.99
N ALA A 21 -8.38 -0.14 3.23
CA ALA A 21 -8.38 -0.99 4.41
C ALA A 21 -9.51 -2.03 4.39
N SER A 22 -10.64 -1.71 3.74
CA SER A 22 -11.75 -2.66 3.53
C SER A 22 -11.53 -3.62 2.36
N GLY A 23 -10.35 -3.65 1.73
CA GLY A 23 -9.98 -4.58 0.67
C GLY A 23 -10.11 -4.05 -0.76
N ASN A 24 -10.63 -2.83 -0.97
CA ASN A 24 -10.62 -2.21 -2.29
C ASN A 24 -9.28 -1.49 -2.52
N LEU A 25 -8.31 -2.24 -3.04
CA LEU A 25 -6.93 -1.74 -3.21
C LEU A 25 -6.81 -0.51 -4.13
N ASN A 26 -7.77 -0.29 -5.04
CA ASN A 26 -7.77 0.80 -6.02
C ASN A 26 -9.13 1.52 -6.08
N PRO A 27 -9.51 2.28 -5.03
CA PRO A 27 -10.82 2.90 -4.97
C PRO A 27 -10.98 3.98 -6.04
N THR A 28 -12.09 3.95 -6.78
CA THR A 28 -12.42 4.95 -7.80
C THR A 28 -12.82 6.28 -7.17
N ASN A 29 -12.68 7.38 -7.90
CA ASN A 29 -13.11 8.70 -7.41
C ASN A 29 -14.61 8.72 -7.06
N GLU A 30 -15.41 7.92 -7.77
CA GLU A 30 -16.84 7.78 -7.51
C GLU A 30 -17.12 7.00 -6.22
N GLN A 31 -16.36 5.93 -5.95
CA GLN A 31 -16.46 5.19 -4.68
C GLN A 31 -16.06 6.06 -3.48
N VAL A 32 -15.01 6.87 -3.62
CA VAL A 32 -14.61 7.83 -2.59
C VAL A 32 -15.69 8.88 -2.37
N ARG A 33 -16.28 9.41 -3.46
CA ARG A 33 -17.42 10.34 -3.38
C ARG A 33 -18.62 9.73 -2.65
N GLN A 34 -18.97 8.48 -2.97
CA GLN A 34 -20.06 7.77 -2.31
C GLN A 34 -19.78 7.55 -0.82
N HIS A 35 -18.55 7.16 -0.47
CA HIS A 35 -18.13 6.98 0.92
C HIS A 35 -18.16 8.28 1.73
N LEU A 36 -17.89 9.42 1.11
CA LEU A 36 -17.99 10.75 1.71
C LEU A 36 -19.45 11.25 1.86
N GLY A 37 -20.42 10.57 1.27
CA GLY A 37 -21.82 11.03 1.20
C GLY A 37 -22.07 12.10 0.13
N GLY A 38 -21.15 12.30 -0.82
CA GLY A 38 -21.28 13.25 -1.93
C GLY A 38 -20.04 14.12 -2.15
N GLY A 39 -20.23 15.26 -2.84
CA GLY A 39 -19.17 16.20 -3.21
C GLY A 39 -18.88 16.24 -4.71
N SER A 40 -18.10 17.25 -5.12
CA SER A 40 -17.76 17.42 -6.54
C SER A 40 -16.59 16.53 -6.95
N LEU A 41 -16.79 15.76 -8.03
CA LEU A 41 -15.71 14.99 -8.66
C LEU A 41 -14.57 15.88 -9.15
N SER A 42 -14.84 17.13 -9.52
CA SER A 42 -13.80 18.09 -9.89
C SER A 42 -12.88 18.48 -8.73
N HIS A 43 -13.35 18.35 -7.48
CA HIS A 43 -12.55 18.55 -6.27
C HIS A 43 -11.84 17.26 -5.83
N ILE A 44 -12.51 16.11 -5.97
CA ILE A 44 -11.96 14.81 -5.55
C ILE A 44 -10.82 14.35 -6.49
N SER A 45 -10.98 14.55 -7.80
CA SER A 45 -10.03 14.07 -8.81
C SER A 45 -8.59 14.55 -8.61
N PRO A 46 -8.30 15.86 -8.39
CA PRO A 46 -6.93 16.31 -8.15
C PRO A 46 -6.33 15.73 -6.87
N VAL A 47 -7.13 15.58 -5.79
CA VAL A 47 -6.69 15.00 -4.52
C VAL A 47 -6.33 13.52 -4.69
N MET A 48 -7.23 12.74 -5.29
CA MET A 48 -7.01 11.32 -5.56
C MET A 48 -5.81 11.07 -6.46
N ARG A 49 -5.55 11.96 -7.43
CA ARG A 49 -4.36 11.89 -8.28
C ARG A 49 -3.08 12.05 -7.44
N ALA A 50 -3.02 13.05 -6.58
CA ALA A 50 -1.88 13.29 -5.69
C ALA A 50 -1.69 12.14 -4.69
N PHE A 51 -2.77 11.64 -4.09
CA PHE A 51 -2.77 10.51 -3.18
C PHE A 51 -2.18 9.25 -3.85
N ARG A 52 -2.64 8.89 -5.06
CA ARG A 52 -2.12 7.74 -5.81
C ARG A 52 -0.66 7.92 -6.23
N ALA A 53 -0.24 9.15 -6.53
CA ALA A 53 1.17 9.43 -6.86
C ALA A 53 2.08 9.12 -5.65
N ARG A 54 1.76 9.69 -4.47
CA ARG A 54 2.51 9.42 -3.23
C ARG A 54 2.54 7.94 -2.87
N ARG A 55 1.41 7.23 -3.03
CA ARG A 55 1.37 5.79 -2.75
C ARG A 55 2.29 4.99 -3.67
N ARG A 56 2.38 5.37 -4.96
CA ARG A 56 3.31 4.72 -5.90
C ARG A 56 4.77 5.01 -5.54
N GLU A 57 5.08 6.24 -5.14
CA GLU A 57 6.42 6.61 -4.67
C GLU A 57 6.81 5.79 -3.43
N GLN A 58 5.93 5.70 -2.43
CA GLN A 58 6.16 4.86 -1.24
C GLN A 58 6.31 3.38 -1.59
N ALA A 59 5.49 2.85 -2.50
CA ALA A 59 5.63 1.49 -2.97
C ALA A 59 6.97 1.28 -3.69
N ALA A 60 7.41 2.24 -4.50
CA ALA A 60 8.70 2.18 -5.20
C ALA A 60 9.88 2.23 -4.23
N GLU A 61 9.83 3.08 -3.20
CA GLU A 61 10.82 3.14 -2.11
C GLU A 61 10.91 1.80 -1.37
N GLN A 62 9.76 1.20 -1.04
CA GLN A 62 9.69 -0.12 -0.40
C GLN A 62 10.15 -1.27 -1.32
N THR A 63 10.13 -1.06 -2.64
CA THR A 63 10.59 -2.05 -3.62
C THR A 63 12.07 -1.90 -3.95
N THR A 64 12.87 -1.29 -3.07
CA THR A 64 14.34 -1.38 -3.18
C THR A 64 14.72 -2.86 -3.23
N PRO A 65 15.28 -3.34 -4.36
CA PRO A 65 15.54 -4.76 -4.53
C PRO A 65 16.53 -5.20 -3.46
N LEU A 66 16.29 -6.37 -2.86
CA LEU A 66 17.22 -6.97 -1.92
C LEU A 66 18.58 -7.14 -2.63
N PRO A 67 19.67 -6.58 -2.10
CA PRO A 67 21.01 -6.79 -2.65
C PRO A 67 21.29 -8.28 -2.85
N PRO A 68 21.89 -8.69 -3.99
CA PRO A 68 22.09 -10.10 -4.31
C PRO A 68 22.92 -10.83 -3.24
N GLU A 69 23.84 -10.13 -2.58
CA GLU A 69 24.64 -10.67 -1.47
C GLU A 69 23.76 -11.03 -0.27
N LEU A 70 22.79 -10.17 0.07
CA LEU A 70 21.82 -10.45 1.14
C LEU A 70 20.86 -11.56 0.74
N ALA A 71 20.43 -11.61 -0.53
CA ALA A 71 19.57 -12.68 -1.03
C ALA A 71 20.26 -14.06 -0.93
N GLN A 72 21.54 -14.14 -1.31
CA GLN A 72 22.34 -15.35 -1.18
C GLN A 72 22.52 -15.78 0.27
N LEU A 73 22.83 -14.83 1.17
CA LEU A 73 22.96 -15.12 2.60
C LEU A 73 21.65 -15.66 3.20
N LEU A 74 20.51 -15.02 2.91
CA LEU A 74 19.20 -15.46 3.39
C LEU A 74 18.85 -16.86 2.85
N THR A 75 19.18 -17.13 1.59
CA THR A 75 18.94 -18.44 0.98
C THR A 75 19.74 -19.54 1.68
N GLY A 76 21.02 -19.28 1.99
CA GLY A 76 21.85 -20.21 2.76
C GLY A 76 21.29 -20.48 4.17
N GLN A 77 20.89 -19.41 4.88
CA GLN A 77 20.30 -19.52 6.22
C GLN A 77 18.98 -20.31 6.23
N LEU A 78 18.11 -20.06 5.25
CA LEU A 78 16.87 -20.82 5.08
C LEU A 78 17.13 -22.30 4.81
N GLY A 79 18.15 -22.63 4.00
CA GLY A 79 18.55 -24.01 3.76
C GLY A 79 18.98 -24.74 5.03
N LEU A 80 19.77 -24.09 5.90
CA LEU A 80 20.20 -24.65 7.18
C LEU A 80 19.02 -24.85 8.14
N LEU A 81 18.10 -23.87 8.20
CA LEU A 81 16.88 -23.98 8.99
C LEU A 81 16.03 -25.16 8.54
N TRP A 82 15.84 -25.32 7.24
CA TRP A 82 15.07 -26.41 6.65
C TRP A 82 15.69 -27.78 6.96
N GLN A 83 16.99 -27.94 6.76
CA GLN A 83 17.68 -29.19 7.09
C GLN A 83 17.52 -29.56 8.57
N THR A 84 17.58 -28.56 9.45
CA THR A 84 17.39 -28.77 10.88
C THR A 84 15.96 -29.22 11.19
N ALA A 85 14.96 -28.59 10.56
CA ALA A 85 13.55 -28.96 10.72
C ALA A 85 13.27 -30.39 10.20
N VAL A 86 13.85 -30.78 9.07
CA VAL A 86 13.71 -32.14 8.52
C VAL A 86 14.30 -33.18 9.49
N LYS A 87 15.52 -32.96 9.99
CA LYS A 87 16.14 -33.87 10.96
C LYS A 87 15.34 -34.02 12.25
N GLN A 88 14.73 -32.92 12.72
CA GLN A 88 13.84 -32.95 13.88
C GLN A 88 12.57 -33.78 13.61
N ALA A 89 11.99 -33.65 12.41
CA ALA A 89 10.81 -34.40 12.00
C ALA A 89 11.10 -35.90 11.82
N GLU A 90 12.30 -36.29 11.39
CA GLU A 90 12.72 -37.69 11.25
C GLU A 90 13.12 -38.36 12.57
N ALA A 91 13.45 -37.57 13.60
CA ALA A 91 13.89 -38.06 14.91
C ALA A 91 12.76 -38.23 15.94
N GLY A 92 11.53 -37.80 15.62
CA GLY A 92 10.33 -37.97 16.45
C GLY A 92 9.43 -39.10 15.94
#